data_AF-A0A539CZ37-F1
#
_entry.id   AF-A0A539CZ37-F1
#
_cell.length_a   1.000
_cell.length_b   1.000
_cell.length_c   1.000
_cell.angle_alpha   90.00
_cell.angle_beta   90.00
_cell.angle_gamma   90.00
#
_symmetry.space_group_name_H-M   'P 1'
#
loop_
_entity.id
_entity.type
_entity.pdbx_description
1 polymer ?
#
loop_
_entity_poly.entity_id
_entity_poly.type
_entity_poly.pdbx_seq_one_letter_code
_entity_poly.pdbx_strand_id
1 'polypeptide(L)'
;MVEVTSYAEVVIAPPAADAIHPAFSNLFVQTEILRERHAILCTRRPRSVGEQAPWMFHLMAAHGAEVGEVSYETDRSRFIGRARSIADPLAMSDTAALSGSDGSVLDPIVAIRYSLTLEAEQTATIDMVSGICETRETALCLVEKYQDRHLADRVFDLNWIHSQV
;
A
#
# COMPACT_ATOMS: atom_id res chain seq x y z
N MET A 1 -2.08 -15.96 17.13
CA MET A 1 -1.40 -15.00 16.25
C MET A 1 -1.98 -15.14 14.86
N VAL A 2 -2.37 -14.04 14.25
CA VAL A 2 -2.97 -13.96 12.91
C VAL A 2 -2.14 -12.96 12.11
N GLU A 3 -1.81 -13.29 10.87
CA GLU A 3 -1.16 -12.33 9.97
C GLU A 3 -2.18 -11.78 8.98
N VAL A 4 -2.16 -10.47 8.78
CA VAL A 4 -2.94 -9.79 7.75
C VAL A 4 -1.97 -9.10 6.81
N THR A 5 -2.06 -9.39 5.52
CA THR A 5 -1.20 -8.79 4.50
C THR A 5 -2.05 -8.12 3.42
N SER A 6 -1.84 -6.82 3.21
CA SER A 6 -2.42 -6.08 2.09
C SER A 6 -1.64 -6.33 0.79
N TYR A 7 -2.28 -6.09 -0.35
CA TYR A 7 -1.64 -6.15 -1.66
C TYR A 7 -2.37 -5.24 -2.65
N ALA A 8 -1.62 -4.36 -3.33
CA ALA A 8 -2.11 -3.64 -4.50
C ALA A 8 -0.99 -3.38 -5.52
N GLU A 9 -1.37 -3.34 -6.81
CA GLU A 9 -0.48 -3.03 -7.93
C GLU A 9 -0.40 -1.51 -8.17
N VAL A 10 0.79 -1.00 -8.49
CA VAL A 10 1.03 0.44 -8.63
C VAL A 10 1.26 0.81 -10.09
N VAL A 11 0.25 1.39 -10.73
CA VAL A 11 0.35 1.83 -12.13
C VAL A 11 0.78 3.31 -12.24
N ILE A 12 0.03 4.20 -11.57
CA ILE A 12 0.23 5.68 -11.52
C ILE A 12 0.47 6.28 -12.94
N ALA A 13 -0.05 5.66 -13.99
CA ALA A 13 0.18 6.06 -15.38
C ALA A 13 -1.15 6.27 -16.12
N PRO A 14 -1.16 7.09 -17.19
CA PRO A 14 -2.29 7.11 -18.11
C PRO A 14 -2.57 5.69 -18.63
N PRO A 15 -3.84 5.23 -18.66
CA PRO A 15 -4.17 3.84 -19.03
C PRO A 15 -3.58 3.40 -20.38
N ALA A 16 -3.55 4.31 -21.36
CA ALA A 16 -2.98 4.02 -22.68
C ALA A 16 -1.47 3.78 -22.64
N ALA A 17 -0.73 4.51 -21.80
CA ALA A 17 0.72 4.33 -21.66
C ALA A 17 1.06 3.01 -20.96
N ASP A 18 0.25 2.63 -19.98
CA ASP A 18 0.39 1.37 -19.27
C ASP A 18 0.08 0.16 -20.16
N ALA A 19 -1.05 0.19 -20.87
CA ALA A 19 -1.49 -0.92 -21.71
C ALA A 19 -0.51 -1.28 -22.85
N ILE A 20 0.27 -0.31 -23.34
CA ILE A 20 1.23 -0.53 -24.43
C ILE A 20 2.51 -1.22 -23.90
N HIS A 21 3.08 -0.75 -22.77
CA HIS A 21 4.32 -1.29 -22.22
C HIS A 21 4.35 -1.24 -20.67
N PRO A 22 3.65 -2.17 -19.97
CA PRO A 22 3.56 -2.16 -18.51
C PRO A 22 4.93 -2.25 -17.83
N ALA A 23 5.76 -3.22 -18.25
CA ALA A 23 7.09 -3.43 -17.69
C ALA A 23 8.01 -2.21 -17.82
N PHE A 24 7.89 -1.44 -18.91
CA PHE A 24 8.66 -0.20 -19.07
C PHE A 24 8.06 0.93 -18.24
N SER A 25 6.74 1.02 -18.15
CA SER A 25 6.04 2.00 -17.31
C SER A 25 6.44 1.87 -15.83
N ASN A 26 6.56 0.64 -15.35
CA ASN A 26 6.89 0.30 -13.97
C ASN A 26 8.27 0.79 -13.53
N LEU A 27 9.26 0.83 -14.42
CA LEU A 27 10.63 1.30 -14.12
C LEU A 27 10.70 2.76 -13.61
N PHE A 28 9.67 3.54 -13.92
CA PHE A 28 9.60 4.96 -13.52
C PHE A 28 8.95 5.16 -12.16
N VAL A 29 8.33 4.14 -11.57
CA VAL A 29 7.75 4.23 -10.24
C VAL A 29 8.86 4.14 -9.20
N GLN A 30 8.74 4.97 -8.17
CA GLN A 30 9.57 4.94 -6.97
C GLN A 30 8.67 4.76 -5.75
N THR A 31 9.09 3.91 -4.84
CA THR A 31 8.41 3.64 -3.58
C THR A 31 9.21 4.22 -2.41
N GLU A 32 8.53 4.61 -1.34
CA GLU A 32 9.12 5.08 -0.09
C GLU A 32 8.34 4.48 1.08
N ILE A 33 8.99 3.76 1.99
CA ILE A 33 8.32 3.18 3.16
C ILE A 33 8.39 4.14 4.34
N LEU A 34 7.22 4.55 4.82
CA LEU A 34 7.05 5.38 6.02
C LEU A 34 6.80 4.49 7.23
N ARG A 35 7.85 3.92 7.83
CA ARG A 35 7.73 2.93 8.92
C ARG A 35 6.98 3.45 10.14
N GLU A 36 7.23 4.68 10.56
CA GLU A 36 6.53 5.29 11.70
C GLU A 36 5.04 5.52 11.42
N ARG A 37 4.65 5.54 10.13
CA ARG A 37 3.28 5.80 9.69
C ARG A 37 2.56 4.57 9.11
N HIS A 38 3.19 3.40 9.17
CA HIS A 38 2.70 2.15 8.55
C HIS A 38 2.13 2.35 7.14
N ALA A 39 2.86 3.12 6.32
CA ALA A 39 2.42 3.50 4.99
C ALA A 39 3.54 3.36 3.95
N ILE A 40 3.14 3.25 2.69
CA ILE A 40 4.03 3.27 1.53
C ILE A 40 3.58 4.43 0.64
N LEU A 41 4.51 5.30 0.27
CA LEU A 41 4.30 6.28 -0.78
C LEU A 41 4.81 5.74 -2.11
N CYS A 42 4.17 6.15 -3.18
CA CYS A 42 4.59 5.86 -4.55
C CYS A 42 4.51 7.13 -5.39
N THR A 43 5.52 7.39 -6.18
CA THR A 43 5.50 8.46 -7.19
C THR A 43 6.15 7.98 -8.47
N ARG A 44 6.05 8.77 -9.54
CA ARG A 44 6.77 8.52 -10.78
C ARG A 44 7.87 9.53 -10.97
N ARG A 45 9.00 9.08 -11.52
CA ARG A 45 10.06 9.97 -11.98
C ARG A 45 9.54 10.78 -13.17
N PRO A 46 9.55 12.12 -13.09
CA PRO A 46 9.22 12.98 -14.23
C PRO A 46 10.09 12.63 -15.44
N ARG A 47 9.48 12.52 -16.62
CA ARG A 47 10.16 12.25 -17.91
C ARG A 47 10.57 13.53 -18.62
N SER A 48 9.98 14.67 -18.25
CA SER A 48 10.35 15.99 -18.77
C SER A 48 10.38 17.06 -17.69
N VAL A 49 11.18 18.11 -17.92
CA VAL A 49 11.20 19.30 -17.07
C VAL A 49 9.79 19.90 -17.02
N GLY A 50 9.20 19.98 -15.83
CA GLY A 50 7.86 20.52 -15.60
C GLY A 50 6.73 19.49 -15.60
N GLU A 51 7.00 18.21 -15.85
CA GLU A 51 6.02 17.15 -15.63
C GLU A 51 5.77 16.96 -14.14
N GLN A 52 4.52 17.13 -13.71
CA GLN A 52 4.09 16.85 -12.35
C GLN A 52 3.63 15.40 -12.26
N ALA A 53 4.38 14.59 -11.51
CA ALA A 53 4.00 13.21 -11.25
C ALA A 53 3.14 13.14 -9.99
N PRO A 54 1.95 12.52 -10.04
CA PRO A 54 1.12 12.38 -8.86
C PRO A 54 1.78 11.47 -7.81
N TRP A 55 1.36 11.66 -6.57
CA TRP A 55 1.74 10.86 -5.42
C TRP A 55 0.59 9.97 -5.01
N MET A 56 0.86 8.67 -4.91
CA MET A 56 -0.03 7.68 -4.34
C MET A 56 0.45 7.34 -2.93
N PHE A 57 -0.48 7.04 -2.03
CA PHE A 57 -0.18 6.47 -0.73
C PHE A 57 -1.01 5.21 -0.51
N HIS A 58 -0.45 4.26 0.23
CA HIS A 58 -1.14 3.09 0.76
C HIS A 58 -0.81 2.97 2.24
N LEU A 59 -1.84 3.05 3.08
CA LEU A 59 -1.78 3.00 4.53
C LEU A 59 -2.59 1.79 5.01
N MET A 60 -2.08 1.12 6.04
CA MET A 60 -2.83 0.14 6.80
C MET A 60 -2.78 0.53 8.27
N ALA A 61 -3.91 0.49 8.97
CA ALA A 61 -4.03 0.70 10.41
C ALA A 61 -4.78 -0.46 11.05
N ALA A 62 -4.46 -0.76 12.31
CA ALA A 62 -5.12 -1.81 13.08
C ALA A 62 -5.62 -1.28 14.41
N HIS A 63 -6.79 -1.76 14.79
CA HIS A 63 -7.51 -1.33 15.99
C HIS A 63 -8.06 -2.54 16.74
N GLY A 64 -8.12 -2.44 18.06
CA GLY A 64 -8.70 -3.48 18.89
C GLY A 64 -7.81 -4.73 19.08
N ALA A 65 -6.57 -4.71 18.60
CA ALA A 65 -5.58 -5.77 18.83
C ALA A 65 -4.17 -5.20 18.96
N GLU A 66 -3.28 -5.99 19.58
CA GLU A 66 -1.86 -5.68 19.64
C GLU A 66 -1.22 -5.97 18.27
N VAL A 67 -0.56 -4.97 17.71
CA VAL A 67 0.23 -5.09 16.48
C VAL A 67 1.67 -5.42 16.88
N GLY A 68 2.12 -6.60 16.48
CA GLY A 68 3.50 -7.04 16.59
C GLY A 68 4.34 -6.50 15.45
N GLU A 69 5.09 -7.40 14.80
CA GLU A 69 5.95 -7.01 13.67
C GLU A 69 5.14 -6.49 12.48
N VAL A 70 5.63 -5.40 11.90
CA VAL A 70 5.14 -4.82 10.64
C VAL A 70 6.23 -4.88 9.59
N SER A 71 5.95 -5.54 8.47
CA SER A 71 6.88 -5.66 7.34
C SER A 71 6.23 -5.26 6.02
N TYR A 72 7.05 -4.99 5.01
CA TYR A 72 6.63 -4.33 3.76
C TYR A 72 7.27 -4.99 2.56
N GLU A 73 6.55 -5.08 1.45
CA GLU A 73 7.11 -5.45 0.15
C GLU A 73 6.67 -4.46 -0.91
N THR A 74 7.62 -4.08 -1.77
CA THR A 74 7.36 -3.16 -2.88
C THR A 74 7.69 -3.76 -4.24
N ASP A 75 8.28 -4.96 -4.30
CA ASP A 75 8.59 -5.68 -5.52
C ASP A 75 7.69 -6.92 -5.67
N ARG A 76 6.90 -6.94 -6.75
CA ARG A 76 5.97 -8.02 -7.07
C ARG A 76 6.66 -9.38 -7.20
N SER A 77 7.87 -9.42 -7.76
CA SER A 77 8.60 -10.67 -7.97
C SER A 77 9.03 -11.31 -6.65
N ARG A 78 9.35 -10.49 -5.64
CA ARG A 78 9.65 -10.94 -4.28
C ARG A 78 8.41 -11.39 -3.54
N PHE A 79 7.30 -10.66 -3.69
CA PHE A 79 6.04 -11.00 -3.05
C PHE A 79 5.41 -12.29 -3.60
N ILE A 80 5.26 -12.36 -4.93
CA ILE A 80 4.65 -13.52 -5.59
C ILE A 80 5.62 -14.69 -5.62
N GLY A 81 6.90 -14.43 -5.87
CA GLY A 81 7.91 -15.47 -6.04
C GLY A 81 7.88 -16.12 -7.43
N ARG A 82 8.95 -16.84 -7.75
CA ARG A 82 9.10 -17.52 -9.04
C ARG A 82 8.10 -18.68 -9.17
N ALA A 83 7.49 -18.82 -10.35
CA ALA A 83 6.56 -19.89 -10.69
C ALA A 83 5.30 -19.95 -9.80
N ARG A 84 4.92 -18.81 -9.22
CA ARG A 84 3.75 -18.63 -8.37
C ARG A 84 2.80 -17.59 -8.98
N SER A 85 1.67 -17.36 -8.33
CA SER A 85 0.65 -16.41 -8.80
C SER A 85 0.10 -15.57 -7.65
N ILE A 86 -0.71 -14.55 -7.95
CA ILE A 86 -1.41 -13.76 -6.91
C ILE A 86 -2.32 -14.66 -6.05
N ALA A 87 -2.82 -15.77 -6.59
CA ALA A 87 -3.66 -16.71 -5.86
C ALA A 87 -2.87 -17.64 -4.91
N ASP A 88 -1.56 -17.76 -5.10
CA ASP A 88 -0.65 -18.55 -4.24
C ASP A 88 0.74 -17.90 -4.20
N PRO A 89 0.87 -16.71 -3.58
CA PRO A 89 2.12 -15.96 -3.57
C PRO A 89 3.07 -16.52 -2.50
N LEU A 90 4.37 -16.41 -2.76
CA LEU A 90 5.43 -16.86 -1.84
C LEU A 90 5.27 -16.22 -0.46
N ALA A 91 4.92 -14.94 -0.43
CA ALA A 91 4.68 -14.20 0.80
C ALA A 91 3.66 -14.91 1.71
N MET A 92 2.61 -15.56 1.19
CA MET A 92 1.61 -16.23 2.05
C MET A 92 2.05 -17.62 2.52
N SER A 93 3.10 -18.20 1.91
CA SER A 93 3.69 -19.47 2.32
C SER A 93 4.80 -19.32 3.35
N ASP A 94 5.46 -18.15 3.37
CA ASP A 94 6.60 -17.85 4.23
C ASP A 94 6.17 -16.94 5.38
N THR A 95 6.50 -17.34 6.61
CA THR A 95 6.25 -16.55 7.83
C THR A 95 7.37 -15.55 8.12
N ALA A 96 8.42 -15.50 7.30
CA ALA A 96 9.45 -14.49 7.43
C ALA A 96 8.91 -13.08 7.15
N ALA A 97 9.58 -12.09 7.74
CA ALA A 97 9.32 -10.69 7.44
C ALA A 97 9.51 -10.40 5.94
N LEU A 98 8.62 -9.58 5.38
CA LEU A 98 8.78 -9.07 4.02
C LEU A 98 10.07 -8.23 3.92
N SER A 99 10.64 -8.14 2.71
CA SER A 99 12.04 -7.69 2.55
C SER A 99 12.30 -6.25 2.98
N GLY A 100 11.26 -5.40 3.03
CA GLY A 100 11.34 -4.02 3.49
C GLY A 100 12.11 -3.10 2.55
N SER A 101 12.40 -3.51 1.31
CA SER A 101 13.06 -2.68 0.31
C SER A 101 12.10 -1.69 -0.34
N ASP A 102 12.59 -0.48 -0.58
CA ASP A 102 11.91 0.60 -1.31
C ASP A 102 12.88 1.31 -2.28
N GLY A 103 12.38 2.35 -2.95
CA GLY A 103 13.10 3.09 -3.98
C GLY A 103 12.67 2.66 -5.38
N SER A 104 13.65 2.43 -6.26
CA SER A 104 13.36 2.04 -7.65
C SER A 104 13.23 0.52 -7.76
N VAL A 105 12.02 0.03 -8.01
CA VAL A 105 11.72 -1.40 -8.16
C VAL A 105 11.29 -1.72 -9.59
N LEU A 106 11.46 -2.98 -10.00
CA LEU A 106 11.16 -3.41 -11.37
C LEU A 106 9.66 -3.56 -11.63
N ASP A 107 8.92 -4.02 -10.62
CA ASP A 107 7.51 -4.32 -10.71
C ASP A 107 6.82 -3.88 -9.42
N PRO A 108 6.38 -2.61 -9.34
CA PRO A 108 5.99 -1.96 -8.10
C PRO A 108 4.63 -2.46 -7.60
N ILE A 109 4.64 -2.91 -6.36
CA ILE A 109 3.43 -3.18 -5.57
C ILE A 109 3.50 -2.38 -4.26
N VAL A 110 2.39 -2.34 -3.54
CA VAL A 110 2.36 -1.97 -2.13
C VAL A 110 1.76 -3.13 -1.34
N ALA A 111 2.55 -3.69 -0.44
CA ALA A 111 2.11 -4.73 0.49
C ALA A 111 2.61 -4.42 1.89
N ILE A 112 1.70 -4.44 2.86
CA ILE A 112 1.97 -4.24 4.28
C ILE A 112 1.49 -5.50 5.00
N ARG A 113 2.35 -6.11 5.82
CA ARG A 113 2.02 -7.24 6.68
C ARG A 113 2.01 -6.81 8.13
N TYR A 114 0.93 -7.10 8.82
CA TYR A 114 0.80 -6.99 10.27
C TYR A 114 0.73 -8.38 10.89
N SER A 115 1.52 -8.61 11.93
CA SER A 115 1.29 -9.72 12.86
C SER A 115 0.42 -9.24 14.02
N LEU A 116 -0.72 -9.90 14.26
CA LEU A 116 -1.69 -9.55 15.29
C LEU A 116 -1.81 -10.66 16.33
N THR A 117 -1.85 -10.27 17.60
CA THR A 117 -2.24 -11.17 18.70
C THR A 117 -3.69 -10.85 19.09
N LEU A 118 -4.53 -11.89 19.01
CA LEU A 118 -5.94 -11.83 19.41
C LEU A 118 -6.16 -12.77 20.59
N GLU A 119 -6.67 -12.23 21.68
CA GLU A 119 -7.19 -12.97 22.81
C GLU A 119 -8.55 -13.60 22.47
N ALA A 120 -8.99 -14.55 23.29
CA ALA A 120 -10.30 -15.15 23.14
C ALA A 120 -11.40 -14.07 23.11
N GLU A 121 -12.29 -14.16 22.11
CA GLU A 121 -13.40 -13.21 21.89
C GLU A 121 -12.97 -11.77 21.54
N GLN A 122 -11.67 -11.50 21.39
CA GLN A 122 -11.17 -10.21 20.92
C GLN A 122 -11.46 -10.01 19.44
N THR A 123 -11.85 -8.79 19.06
CA THR A 123 -12.06 -8.39 17.68
C THR A 123 -11.05 -7.31 17.28
N ALA A 124 -10.40 -7.51 16.13
CA ALA A 124 -9.60 -6.48 15.48
C ALA A 124 -10.32 -5.91 14.26
N THR A 125 -10.10 -4.63 14.02
CA THR A 125 -10.48 -3.93 12.79
C THR A 125 -9.23 -3.49 12.06
N ILE A 126 -9.16 -3.73 10.76
CA ILE A 126 -8.08 -3.29 9.88
C ILE A 126 -8.64 -2.27 8.90
N ASP A 127 -8.06 -1.09 8.89
CA ASP A 127 -8.36 -0.05 7.91
C ASP A 127 -7.26 -0.04 6.85
N MET A 128 -7.64 -0.14 5.58
CA MET A 128 -6.73 -0.03 4.44
C MET A 128 -7.15 1.17 3.60
N VAL A 129 -6.29 2.19 3.54
CA VAL A 129 -6.57 3.44 2.85
C VAL A 129 -5.56 3.64 1.74
N SER A 130 -6.06 3.83 0.52
CA SER A 130 -5.22 4.20 -0.62
C SER A 130 -5.77 5.44 -1.28
N GLY A 131 -4.88 6.33 -1.73
CA GLY A 131 -5.30 7.56 -2.38
C GLY A 131 -4.22 8.13 -3.29
N ILE A 132 -4.62 9.08 -4.14
CA ILE A 132 -3.75 9.79 -5.08
C ILE A 132 -3.91 11.29 -4.85
N CYS A 133 -2.81 12.04 -4.94
CA CYS A 133 -2.76 13.48 -4.80
C CYS A 133 -1.62 14.07 -5.64
N GLU A 134 -1.53 15.41 -5.69
CA GLU A 134 -0.60 16.10 -6.57
C GLU A 134 0.82 16.21 -5.98
N THR A 135 0.96 16.24 -4.65
CA THR A 135 2.25 16.50 -3.98
C THR A 135 2.54 15.52 -2.87
N ARG A 136 3.82 15.35 -2.54
CA ARG A 136 4.27 14.50 -1.43
C ARG A 136 3.73 15.01 -0.10
N GLU A 137 3.71 16.32 0.09
CA GLU A 137 3.25 16.97 1.32
C GLU A 137 1.76 16.70 1.55
N THR A 138 0.95 16.75 0.49
CA THR A 138 -0.46 16.37 0.58
C THR A 138 -0.62 14.88 0.88
N ALA A 139 0.18 14.00 0.27
CA ALA A 139 0.16 12.57 0.58
C ALA A 139 0.45 12.31 2.05
N LEU A 140 1.49 12.95 2.60
CA LEU A 140 1.87 12.85 4.01
C LEU A 140 0.76 13.35 4.94
N CYS A 141 0.18 14.50 4.64
CA CYS A 141 -0.93 15.05 5.42
C CYS A 141 -2.14 14.09 5.42
N LEU A 142 -2.45 13.46 4.28
CA LEU A 142 -3.52 12.47 4.20
C LEU A 142 -3.19 11.19 4.99
N VAL A 143 -1.94 10.70 4.90
CA VAL A 143 -1.48 9.57 5.72
C VAL A 143 -1.66 9.88 7.20
N GLU A 144 -1.14 11.02 7.68
CA GLU A 144 -1.29 11.45 9.08
C GLU A 144 -2.75 11.59 9.50
N LYS A 145 -3.59 12.17 8.63
CA LYS A 145 -5.02 12.34 8.87
C LYS A 145 -5.75 11.00 9.01
N TYR A 146 -5.43 10.01 8.17
CA TYR A 146 -6.12 8.72 8.14
C TYR A 146 -5.52 7.66 9.05
N GLN A 147 -4.34 7.90 9.64
CA GLN A 147 -3.82 7.08 10.72
C GLN A 147 -4.63 7.23 12.01
N ASP A 148 -5.29 8.37 12.23
CA ASP A 148 -6.16 8.58 13.37
C ASP A 148 -7.53 7.93 13.13
N ARG A 149 -7.78 6.85 13.88
CA ARG A 149 -9.02 6.08 13.89
C ARG A 149 -10.28 6.94 13.89
N HIS A 150 -10.28 8.04 14.65
CA HIS A 150 -11.46 8.89 14.78
C HIS A 150 -11.81 9.69 13.51
N LEU A 151 -10.90 9.77 12.55
CA LEU A 151 -11.09 10.45 11.27
C LEU A 151 -11.40 9.47 10.13
N ALA A 152 -10.88 8.24 10.17
CA ALA A 152 -11.21 7.20 9.19
C ALA A 152 -12.71 6.85 9.24
N ASP A 153 -13.26 6.61 10.44
CA ASP A 153 -14.67 6.29 10.65
C ASP A 153 -15.61 7.37 10.07
N ARG A 154 -15.27 8.66 10.26
CA ARG A 154 -16.08 9.78 9.75
C ARG A 154 -16.13 9.88 8.23
N VAL A 155 -15.12 9.38 7.51
CA VAL A 155 -15.10 9.41 6.04
C VAL A 155 -16.00 8.33 5.46
N PHE A 156 -16.15 7.18 6.13
CA PHE A 156 -17.14 6.17 5.75
C PHE A 156 -18.57 6.63 6.04
N ASP A 157 -18.81 7.30 7.18
CA ASP A 157 -20.13 7.86 7.53
C ASP A 157 -20.61 8.93 6.54
N LEU A 158 -19.71 9.74 5.99
CA LEU A 158 -20.07 10.81 5.05
C LEU A 158 -20.23 10.34 3.60
N ASN A 159 -19.70 9.18 3.22
CA ASN A 159 -19.76 8.65 1.85
C ASN A 159 -20.82 7.55 1.63
N TRP A 160 -21.51 7.09 2.68
CA TRP A 160 -22.61 6.12 2.55
C TRP A 160 -23.76 6.61 1.65
N ILE A 161 -23.87 7.92 1.41
CA ILE A 161 -24.92 8.50 0.55
C ILE A 161 -24.62 8.35 -0.96
N HIS A 162 -23.37 8.07 -1.39
CA HIS A 162 -23.02 8.00 -2.82
C HIS A 162 -22.79 6.61 -3.41
N SER A 163 -22.87 5.53 -2.63
CA SER A 163 -22.65 4.15 -3.12
C SER A 163 -23.94 3.36 -3.41
N GLN A 164 -25.09 4.03 -3.52
CA GLN A 164 -26.32 3.46 -4.09
C GLN A 164 -26.82 4.30 -5.28
N VAL A 165 -26.13 4.23 -6.42
CA VAL A 165 -26.74 4.46 -7.74
C VAL A 165 -26.11 3.50 -8.75
#